data_AF-A0AAW2S9U8-F1
#
_entry.id   AF-A0AAW2S9U8-F1
#
_cell.length_a   1.000
_cell.length_b   1.000
_cell.length_c   1.000
_cell.angle_alpha   90.00
_cell.angle_beta   90.00
_cell.angle_gamma   90.00
#
_symmetry.space_group_name_H-M   'P 1'
#
loop_
_entity.id
_entity.type
_entity.pdbx_description
1 polymer ?
#
loop_
_entity_poly.entity_id
_entity_poly.type
_entity_poly.pdbx_seq_one_letter_code
_entity_poly.pdbx_strand_id
1 'polypeptide(L)'
;MMMMTEYKETVGRRYFTVTGEYPDEEVIDKIISSGDGNGGEELLSSAIQEHGRGKVLETVVEIQDRHDAAKEIEKSLLELHQIFLDMAVMVEAQGEQMDDIEHHVMNAAHYVSDGTKNLKIAKEHQKSSRRCLCFGIILLLVLVILVVIPIATSFSKS
;
A
#
# COMPACT_ATOMS: atom_id res chain seq x y z
N MET A 1 29.01 -54.05 42.67
CA MET A 1 29.22 -52.62 42.38
C MET A 1 28.46 -52.18 41.12
N MET A 2 28.63 -52.84 39.97
CA MET A 2 27.92 -52.49 38.72
C MET A 2 26.38 -52.43 38.82
N MET A 3 25.73 -53.37 39.53
CA MET A 3 24.25 -53.37 39.65
C MET A 3 23.68 -52.13 40.37
N MET A 4 24.42 -51.53 41.29
CA MET A 4 23.96 -50.31 41.98
C MET A 4 24.08 -49.07 41.08
N THR A 5 25.05 -49.05 40.18
CA THR A 5 25.26 -47.97 39.23
C THR A 5 24.15 -47.91 38.18
N GLU A 6 23.75 -49.06 37.61
CA GLU A 6 22.63 -49.13 36.65
C GLU A 6 21.29 -48.73 37.29
N TYR A 7 21.09 -49.05 38.58
CA TYR A 7 19.89 -48.66 39.32
C TYR A 7 19.84 -47.14 39.55
N LYS A 8 20.96 -46.53 39.97
CA LYS A 8 21.11 -45.07 40.10
C LYS A 8 20.80 -44.35 38.79
N GLU A 9 21.33 -44.84 37.68
CA GLU A 9 21.12 -44.27 36.35
C GLU A 9 19.65 -44.35 35.91
N THR A 10 18.99 -45.49 36.19
CA THR A 10 17.57 -45.70 35.89
C THR A 10 16.67 -44.73 36.67
N VAL A 11 16.95 -44.54 37.97
CA VAL A 11 16.23 -43.59 38.83
C VAL A 11 16.46 -42.15 38.36
N GLY A 12 17.71 -41.79 38.05
CA GLY A 12 18.07 -40.46 37.56
C GLY A 12 17.36 -40.10 36.25
N ARG A 13 17.28 -41.04 35.30
CA ARG A 13 16.54 -40.84 34.03
C ARG A 13 15.04 -40.62 34.25
N ARG A 14 14.43 -41.36 35.17
CA ARG A 14 13.00 -41.21 35.48
C ARG A 14 12.71 -39.88 36.17
N TYR A 15 13.57 -39.47 37.09
CA TYR A 15 13.48 -38.15 37.72
C TYR A 15 13.56 -37.04 36.65
N PHE A 16 14.58 -37.06 35.79
CA PHE A 16 14.77 -36.08 34.72
C PHE A 16 13.59 -36.03 33.74
N THR A 17 13.00 -37.18 33.39
CA THR A 17 11.85 -37.21 32.46
C THR A 17 10.63 -36.48 33.02
N VAL A 18 10.51 -36.44 34.35
CA VAL A 18 9.33 -35.96 35.05
C VAL A 18 9.51 -34.53 35.57
N THR A 19 10.67 -34.22 36.13
CA THR A 19 10.99 -32.88 36.67
C THR A 19 11.69 -32.01 35.63
N GLY A 20 12.36 -32.64 34.65
CA GLY A 20 13.15 -31.95 33.65
C GLY A 20 14.49 -31.42 34.15
N GLU A 21 14.94 -31.85 35.33
CA GLU A 21 16.22 -31.50 35.95
C GLU A 21 17.01 -32.76 36.36
N TYR A 22 18.34 -32.69 36.35
CA TYR A 22 19.20 -33.80 36.77
C TYR A 22 19.27 -33.83 38.31
N PRO A 23 18.94 -34.97 38.96
CA PRO A 23 19.00 -35.07 40.41
C PRO A 23 20.45 -35.13 40.91
N ASP A 24 20.70 -34.49 42.05
CA ASP A 24 21.99 -34.55 42.74
C ASP A 24 22.24 -35.95 43.34
N GLU A 25 23.50 -36.34 43.53
CA GLU A 25 23.84 -37.68 44.04
C GLU A 25 23.20 -37.96 45.40
N GLU A 26 23.10 -36.96 46.28
CA GLU A 26 22.43 -37.09 47.58
C GLU A 26 20.93 -37.40 47.44
N VAL A 27 20.27 -36.82 46.44
CA VAL A 27 18.85 -37.02 46.16
C VAL A 27 18.63 -38.44 45.63
N ILE A 28 19.49 -38.89 44.72
CA ILE A 28 19.48 -40.26 44.19
C ILE A 28 19.69 -41.26 45.33
N ASP A 29 20.67 -41.04 46.21
CA ASP A 29 20.94 -41.93 47.35
C ASP A 29 19.78 -41.94 48.35
N LYS A 30 19.12 -40.80 48.58
CA LYS A 30 17.94 -40.69 49.43
C LYS A 30 16.73 -41.45 48.86
N ILE A 31 16.53 -41.42 47.55
CA ILE A 31 15.47 -42.18 46.86
C ILE A 31 15.73 -43.68 46.94
N ILE A 32 16.99 -44.10 46.79
CA ILE A 32 17.39 -45.50 46.83
C ILE A 32 17.36 -46.06 48.25
N SER A 33 17.83 -45.28 49.24
CA SER A 33 17.83 -45.68 50.66
C SER A 33 16.43 -45.70 51.28
N SER A 34 15.50 -44.91 50.75
CA SER A 34 14.07 -45.00 51.09
C SER A 34 13.36 -46.17 50.38
N GLY A 35 14.10 -46.96 49.57
CA GLY A 35 13.57 -47.89 48.58
C GLY A 35 13.62 -49.38 48.94
N ASP A 36 13.49 -49.75 50.22
CA ASP A 36 13.24 -51.17 50.60
C ASP A 36 11.73 -51.52 50.68
N GLY A 37 10.85 -50.60 50.29
CA GLY A 37 9.42 -50.88 50.10
C GLY A 37 8.59 -49.61 49.89
N ASN A 38 7.85 -49.53 48.78
CA ASN A 38 6.80 -48.56 48.41
C ASN A 38 7.05 -47.03 48.56
N GLY A 39 8.10 -46.57 49.23
CA GLY A 39 8.34 -45.14 49.53
C GLY A 39 8.98 -44.35 48.39
N GLY A 40 9.66 -45.02 47.46
CA GLY A 40 10.24 -44.36 46.27
C GLY A 40 9.18 -43.82 45.31
N GLU A 41 8.02 -44.47 45.23
CA GLU A 41 6.90 -44.05 44.38
C GLU A 41 6.16 -42.84 44.99
N GLU A 42 6.06 -42.80 46.31
CA GLU A 42 5.44 -41.69 47.06
C GLU A 42 6.31 -40.43 47.00
N LEU A 43 7.63 -40.56 47.16
CA LEU A 43 8.57 -39.44 47.03
C LEU A 43 8.66 -38.94 45.59
N LEU A 44 8.65 -39.84 44.60
CA LEU A 44 8.59 -39.45 43.19
C LEU A 44 7.29 -38.70 42.93
N SER A 45 6.15 -39.21 43.39
CA SER A 45 4.82 -38.56 43.28
C SER A 45 4.79 -37.19 43.94
N SER A 46 5.39 -37.04 45.12
CA SER A 46 5.55 -35.75 45.80
C SER A 46 6.41 -34.78 44.98
N ALA A 47 7.50 -35.26 44.37
CA ALA A 47 8.34 -34.45 43.49
C ALA A 47 7.64 -34.09 42.16
N ILE A 48 6.80 -34.96 41.58
CA ILE A 48 5.95 -34.61 40.42
C ILE A 48 4.97 -33.51 40.79
N GLN A 49 4.36 -33.62 41.97
CA GLN A 49 3.39 -32.65 42.46
C GLN A 49 4.03 -31.30 42.80
N GLU A 50 5.28 -31.29 43.26
CA GLU A 50 6.01 -30.08 43.62
C GLU A 50 6.74 -29.45 42.41
N HIS A 51 7.48 -30.24 41.63
CA HIS A 51 8.31 -29.77 40.51
C HIS A 51 7.63 -29.89 39.13
N GLY A 52 6.79 -30.90 38.90
CA GLY A 52 6.09 -31.09 37.62
C GLY A 52 5.00 -30.06 37.34
N ARG A 53 4.41 -29.48 38.39
CA ARG A 53 3.45 -28.36 38.26
C ARG A 53 4.10 -27.11 37.68
N GLY A 54 5.35 -26.84 38.02
CA GLY A 54 6.08 -25.65 37.55
C GLY A 54 6.22 -25.62 36.04
N LYS A 55 6.80 -26.68 35.44
CA LYS A 55 6.97 -26.78 33.98
C LYS A 55 5.65 -26.85 33.21
N VAL A 56 4.63 -27.54 33.74
CA VAL A 56 3.32 -27.59 33.09
C VAL A 56 2.66 -26.21 33.13
N LEU A 57 2.74 -25.49 34.25
CA LEU A 57 2.20 -24.14 34.36
C LEU A 57 2.96 -23.16 33.45
N GLU A 58 4.29 -23.26 33.38
CA GLU A 58 5.14 -22.49 32.48
C GLU A 58 4.79 -22.73 31.00
N THR A 59 4.61 -23.99 30.61
CA THR A 59 4.19 -24.36 29.25
C THR A 59 2.78 -23.81 28.94
N VAL A 60 1.86 -23.88 29.90
CA VAL A 60 0.50 -23.34 29.74
C VAL A 60 0.53 -21.83 29.59
N VAL A 61 1.36 -21.13 30.36
CA VAL A 61 1.58 -19.68 30.22
C VAL A 61 2.17 -19.34 28.85
N GLU A 62 3.18 -20.07 28.39
CA GLU A 62 3.77 -19.86 27.05
C GLU A 62 2.73 -20.08 25.94
N ILE A 63 1.90 -21.13 26.05
CA ILE A 63 0.82 -21.39 25.09
C ILE A 63 -0.22 -20.26 25.12
N GLN A 64 -0.54 -19.73 26.30
CA GLN A 64 -1.49 -18.65 26.48
C GLN A 64 -0.96 -17.33 25.91
N ASP A 65 0.30 -17.00 26.14
CA ASP A 65 0.98 -15.84 25.55
C ASP A 65 1.00 -15.93 24.01
N ARG A 66 1.28 -17.13 23.46
CA ARG A 66 1.22 -17.36 22.01
C ARG A 66 -0.20 -17.23 21.46
N HIS A 67 -1.20 -17.70 22.19
CA HIS A 67 -2.59 -17.58 21.79
C HIS A 67 -3.04 -16.11 21.79
N ASP A 68 -2.64 -15.34 22.79
CA ASP A 68 -2.94 -13.91 22.86
C ASP A 68 -2.25 -13.14 21.74
N ALA A 69 -0.99 -13.47 21.43
CA ALA A 69 -0.30 -12.92 20.26
C ALA A 69 -0.99 -13.29 18.93
N ALA A 70 -1.47 -14.53 18.79
CA ALA A 70 -2.21 -14.96 17.60
C ALA A 70 -3.55 -14.20 17.45
N LYS A 71 -4.23 -13.93 18.57
CA LYS A 71 -5.46 -13.15 18.60
C LYS A 71 -5.22 -11.67 18.23
N GLU A 72 -4.09 -11.10 18.62
CA GLU A 72 -3.69 -9.76 18.21
C GLU A 72 -3.40 -9.68 16.70
N ILE A 73 -2.77 -10.71 16.14
CA ILE A 73 -2.56 -10.85 14.69
C ILE A 73 -3.90 -10.97 13.95
N GLU A 74 -4.83 -11.79 14.45
CA GLU A 74 -6.17 -11.94 13.88
C GLU A 74 -6.90 -10.59 13.82
N LYS A 75 -6.87 -9.82 14.91
CA LYS A 75 -7.47 -8.49 14.96
C LYS A 75 -6.84 -7.55 13.93
N SER A 76 -5.51 -7.55 13.83
CA SER A 76 -4.78 -6.73 12.86
C SER A 76 -5.12 -7.11 11.41
N LEU A 77 -5.34 -8.40 11.13
CA LEU A 77 -5.72 -8.90 9.81
C LEU A 77 -7.16 -8.48 9.45
N LEU A 78 -8.08 -8.48 10.40
CA LEU A 78 -9.44 -7.96 10.20
C LEU A 78 -9.44 -6.46 9.90
N GLU A 79 -8.63 -5.68 10.61
CA GLU A 79 -8.45 -4.25 10.32
C GLU A 79 -7.87 -4.04 8.91
N LEU A 80 -6.86 -4.83 8.52
CA LEU A 80 -6.29 -4.77 7.17
C LEU A 80 -7.32 -5.16 6.09
N HIS A 81 -8.15 -6.17 6.34
CA HIS A 81 -9.22 -6.57 5.43
C HIS A 81 -10.22 -5.43 5.22
N GLN A 82 -10.58 -4.72 6.29
CA GLN A 82 -11.45 -3.55 6.21
C GLN A 82 -10.81 -2.43 5.37
N ILE A 83 -9.51 -2.16 5.54
CA ILE A 83 -8.77 -1.19 4.70
C ILE A 83 -8.80 -1.63 3.23
N PHE A 84 -8.66 -2.92 2.94
CA PHE A 84 -8.68 -3.44 1.58
C PHE A 84 -10.04 -3.26 0.91
N LEU A 85 -11.14 -3.46 1.66
CA LEU A 85 -12.50 -3.21 1.18
C LEU A 85 -12.75 -1.71 0.95
N ASP A 86 -12.31 -0.85 1.86
CA ASP A 86 -12.44 0.60 1.71
C ASP A 86 -11.65 1.12 0.51
N MET A 87 -10.46 0.55 0.27
CA MET A 87 -9.67 0.83 -0.93
C MET A 87 -10.39 0.41 -2.21
N ALA A 88 -11.03 -0.76 -2.23
CA ALA A 88 -11.81 -1.20 -3.39
C ALA A 88 -12.97 -0.24 -3.71
N VAL A 89 -13.70 0.21 -2.67
CA VAL A 89 -14.77 1.20 -2.80
C VAL A 89 -14.22 2.54 -3.31
N MET A 90 -13.10 3.01 -2.76
CA MET A 90 -12.48 4.29 -3.15
C MET A 90 -11.97 4.27 -4.59
N VAL A 91 -11.37 3.17 -5.05
CA VAL A 91 -10.90 3.01 -6.43
C VAL A 91 -12.08 2.96 -7.41
N GLU A 92 -13.16 2.26 -7.05
CA GLU A 92 -14.37 2.24 -7.87
C GLU A 92 -15.01 3.64 -7.97
N ALA A 93 -15.05 4.39 -6.86
CA ALA A 93 -15.49 5.79 -6.87
C ALA A 93 -14.57 6.72 -7.68
N GLN A 94 -13.25 6.47 -7.72
CA GLN A 94 -12.31 7.21 -8.56
C GLN A 94 -12.42 6.86 -10.06
N GLY A 95 -13.08 5.76 -10.42
CA GLY A 95 -13.30 5.36 -11.81
C GLY A 95 -14.14 6.36 -12.60
N GLU A 96 -15.10 7.03 -11.96
CA GLU A 96 -15.96 8.05 -12.59
C GLU A 96 -15.18 9.34 -12.90
N GLN A 97 -14.24 9.73 -12.04
CA GLN A 97 -13.45 10.97 -12.21
C GLN A 97 -12.32 10.83 -13.26
N MET A 98 -11.96 9.61 -13.66
CA MET A 98 -11.01 9.38 -14.76
C MET A 98 -11.62 9.79 -16.11
N ASP A 99 -12.93 9.57 -16.31
CA ASP A 99 -13.67 9.97 -17.52
C ASP A 99 -13.65 11.50 -17.70
N ASP A 100 -13.75 12.24 -16.59
CA ASP A 100 -13.66 13.70 -16.60
C ASP A 100 -12.28 14.20 -17.06
N ILE A 101 -11.17 13.58 -16.63
CA ILE A 101 -9.83 13.98 -17.04
C ILE A 101 -9.63 13.71 -18.53
N GLU A 102 -10.04 12.53 -19.01
CA GLU A 102 -9.98 12.21 -20.44
C GLU A 102 -10.82 13.19 -21.27
N HIS A 103 -12.03 13.51 -20.80
CA HIS A 103 -12.91 14.47 -21.44
C HIS A 103 -12.32 15.90 -21.46
N HIS A 104 -11.69 16.34 -20.36
CA HIS A 104 -11.01 17.64 -20.30
C HIS A 104 -9.80 17.72 -21.24
N VAL A 105 -9.00 16.65 -21.31
CA VAL A 105 -7.84 16.57 -22.22
C VAL A 105 -8.30 16.54 -23.68
N MET A 106 -9.33 15.75 -24.00
CA MET A 106 -9.91 15.68 -25.33
C MET A 106 -10.50 17.04 -25.75
N ASN A 107 -11.23 17.70 -24.87
CA ASN A 107 -11.78 19.03 -25.14
C ASN A 107 -10.67 20.08 -25.34
N ALA A 108 -9.62 20.07 -24.51
CA ALA A 108 -8.48 20.96 -24.68
C ALA A 108 -7.80 20.74 -26.05
N ALA A 109 -7.60 19.48 -26.45
CA ALA A 109 -7.06 19.16 -27.77
C ALA A 109 -7.97 19.65 -28.91
N HIS A 110 -9.29 19.50 -28.77
CA HIS A 110 -10.26 19.99 -29.74
C HIS A 110 -10.23 21.52 -29.86
N TYR A 111 -10.20 22.25 -28.73
CA TYR A 111 -10.11 23.72 -28.73
C TYR A 111 -8.81 24.23 -29.38
N VAL A 112 -7.68 23.58 -29.14
CA VAL A 112 -6.41 23.95 -29.78
C VAL A 112 -6.45 23.69 -31.29
N SER A 113 -7.03 22.56 -31.71
CA SER A 113 -7.20 22.22 -33.13
C SER A 113 -8.08 23.25 -33.86
N ASP A 114 -9.24 23.58 -33.29
CA ASP A 114 -10.15 24.54 -33.88
C ASP A 114 -9.61 25.98 -33.83
N GLY A 115 -8.95 26.36 -32.74
CA GLY A 115 -8.23 27.63 -32.65
C GLY A 115 -7.19 27.76 -33.76
N THR A 116 -6.45 26.69 -34.05
CA THR A 116 -5.45 26.67 -35.13
C THR A 116 -6.09 26.83 -36.51
N LYS A 117 -7.23 26.16 -36.76
CA LYS A 117 -7.99 26.33 -38.03
C LYS A 117 -8.49 27.77 -38.18
N ASN A 118 -9.05 28.35 -37.12
CA ASN A 118 -9.56 29.72 -37.14
C ASN A 118 -8.45 30.74 -37.39
N LEU A 119 -7.26 30.55 -36.81
CA LEU A 119 -6.09 31.39 -37.09
C LEU A 119 -5.64 31.29 -38.56
N LYS A 120 -5.68 30.09 -39.15
CA LYS A 120 -5.36 29.89 -40.57
C LYS A 120 -6.35 30.63 -41.47
N ILE A 121 -7.65 30.49 -41.21
CA ILE A 121 -8.72 31.18 -41.94
C ILE A 121 -8.56 32.71 -41.80
N ALA A 122 -8.34 33.22 -40.59
CA ALA A 122 -8.13 34.64 -40.34
C ALA A 122 -6.92 35.19 -41.13
N LYS A 123 -5.83 34.44 -41.21
CA LYS A 123 -4.64 34.80 -42.02
C LYS A 123 -4.96 34.86 -43.51
N GLU A 124 -5.76 33.92 -44.03
CA GLU A 124 -6.19 33.93 -45.43
C GLU A 124 -7.10 35.13 -45.74
N HIS A 125 -8.07 35.43 -44.87
CA HIS A 125 -8.92 36.61 -44.99
C HIS A 125 -8.11 37.92 -44.92
N GLN A 126 -7.15 38.03 -43.99
CA GLN A 126 -6.29 39.21 -43.89
C GLN A 126 -5.48 39.43 -45.17
N LYS A 127 -4.94 38.36 -45.76
CA LYS A 127 -4.20 38.43 -47.02
C LYS A 127 -5.09 38.88 -48.19
N SER A 128 -6.32 38.38 -48.26
CA SER A 128 -7.27 38.77 -49.31
C SER A 128 -7.75 40.21 -49.15
N SER A 129 -8.10 40.61 -47.93
CA SER A 129 -8.59 41.96 -47.60
C SER A 129 -7.58 43.04 -47.97
N ARG A 130 -6.28 42.81 -47.72
CA ARG A 130 -5.22 43.74 -48.16
C ARG A 130 -5.21 43.98 -49.67
N ARG A 131 -5.45 42.95 -50.48
CA ARG A 131 -5.53 43.09 -51.94
C ARG A 131 -6.74 43.91 -52.34
N CYS A 132 -7.90 43.61 -51.75
CA CYS A 132 -9.15 44.34 -52.02
C CYS A 132 -9.01 45.82 -51.66
N LEU A 133 -8.38 46.13 -50.52
CA LEU A 133 -8.12 47.50 -50.09
C LEU A 133 -7.19 48.23 -51.07
N CYS A 134 -6.11 47.59 -51.55
CA CYS A 134 -5.26 48.19 -52.58
C CYS A 134 -6.03 48.50 -53.87
N PHE A 135 -6.86 47.57 -54.36
CA PHE A 135 -7.69 47.82 -55.54
C PHE A 135 -8.68 48.97 -55.32
N GLY A 136 -9.30 49.05 -54.13
CA GLY A 136 -10.20 50.15 -53.76
C GLY A 136 -9.51 51.51 -53.77
N ILE A 137 -8.30 51.62 -53.21
CA ILE A 137 -7.52 52.86 -53.21
C ILE A 137 -7.15 53.28 -54.64
N ILE A 138 -6.70 52.34 -55.48
CA ILE A 138 -6.34 52.63 -56.88
C ILE A 138 -7.55 53.16 -57.64
N LEU A 139 -8.72 52.52 -57.49
CA LEU A 139 -9.96 52.94 -58.14
C LEU A 139 -10.39 54.35 -57.70
N LEU A 140 -10.27 54.66 -56.40
CA LEU A 140 -10.55 56.00 -55.86
C LEU A 140 -9.64 57.05 -56.49
N LEU A 141 -8.32 56.81 -56.56
CA LEU A 141 -7.37 57.75 -57.15
C LEU A 141 -7.68 58.04 -58.62
N VAL A 142 -8.02 57.02 -59.40
CA VAL A 142 -8.41 57.19 -60.81
C VAL A 142 -9.65 58.07 -60.94
N LEU A 143 -10.66 57.87 -60.07
CA LEU A 143 -11.89 58.67 -60.08
C LEU A 143 -11.61 60.14 -59.74
N VAL A 144 -10.75 60.39 -58.75
CA VAL A 144 -10.30 61.76 -58.40
C VAL A 144 -9.61 62.42 -59.59
N ILE A 145 -8.69 61.72 -60.28
CA ILE A 145 -8.00 62.25 -61.45
C ILE A 145 -8.99 62.59 -62.57
N LEU A 146 -9.96 61.71 -62.84
CA LEU A 146 -10.99 61.94 -63.86
C LEU A 146 -11.87 63.16 -63.57
N VAL A 147 -12.10 63.50 -62.30
CA VAL A 147 -12.87 64.70 -61.92
C VAL A 147 -11.99 65.95 -61.90
N VAL A 148 -10.76 65.87 -61.39
CA VAL A 148 -9.88 67.02 -61.22
C VAL A 148 -9.31 67.54 -62.54
N ILE A 149 -8.90 66.66 -63.48
CA ILE A 149 -8.33 67.08 -64.77
C ILE A 149 -9.29 67.96 -65.60
N PRO A 150 -10.57 67.60 -65.84
CA PRO A 150 -11.47 68.45 -66.63
C PRO A 150 -11.73 69.78 -65.95
N ILE A 151 -11.83 69.81 -64.62
CA ILE A 151 -11.99 71.04 -63.85
C ILE A 151 -10.75 71.91 -64.02
N ALA A 152 -9.56 71.39 -63.76
CA ALA A 152 -8.30 72.14 -63.87
C ALA A 152 -8.05 72.66 -65.30
N THR A 153 -8.32 71.84 -66.32
CA THR A 153 -8.18 72.26 -67.72
C THR A 153 -9.23 73.30 -68.14
N SER A 154 -10.44 73.27 -67.56
CA SER A 154 -11.46 74.30 -67.76
C SER A 154 -11.04 75.63 -67.14
N PHE A 155 -10.46 75.63 -65.94
CA PHE A 155 -9.97 76.85 -65.28
C PHE A 155 -8.77 77.45 -65.99
N SER A 156 -7.86 76.64 -66.51
CA SER A 156 -6.66 77.15 -67.22
C SER A 156 -6.93 77.66 -68.64
N LYS A 157 -8.11 77.36 -69.21
CA LYS A 157 -8.56 77.85 -70.52
C LYS A 157 -9.44 79.11 -70.43
N SER A 158 -9.86 79.50 -69.23
CA SER A 158 -10.55 80.77 -68.97
C SER A 158 -9.57 81.86 -68.58
#